data_AF-A0A950IS81-F1
#
_entry.id   AF-A0A950IS81-F1
#
_cell.length_a   1.000
_cell.length_b   1.000
_cell.length_c   1.000
_cell.angle_alpha   90.00
_cell.angle_beta   90.00
_cell.angle_gamma   90.00
#
_symmetry.space_group_name_H-M   'P 1'
#
loop_
_entity.id
_entity.type
_entity.pdbx_description
1 polymer ?
#
loop_
_entity_poly.entity_id
_entity_poly.type
_entity_poly.pdbx_seq_one_letter_code
_entity_poly.pdbx_strand_id
1 'polypeptide(L)'
;MIVAMQERATEDQIQAVVERMMEIGFNVHRTTGAVQTILAGVGTPGAFNHKDFELFAGVAEVIRISSPYKLAGRGFRPEGSIVQFPNGVSVGGDEVVVMAGPCSVESRDQIFSAATQVKASGAKFLRGGAFKPRSSPYSFQGMGLAGLELLREVGDITGLLIISEVMEISQIELMLPYIDCFQVGARNMQNFNLLRELGQVRKPVLLKRGIAATLEELLLSAEYILSGGNYDVILCERGIRTFETYTRNTMDISAIPVIKKLSHLPIVGDPSHGTGRRDMVPQMARATIAAGADGLLIEVHPSPDKAVSDGAQSLFPDQFAKLMDELRIIAPAVGRGIAQPVAVSV
;
A
#
# COMPACT_ATOMS: atom_id res chain seq x y z
N MET A 1 22.20 11.78 -13.25
CA MET A 1 23.03 10.66 -12.77
C MET A 1 24.42 11.22 -12.50
N ILE A 2 25.14 10.71 -11.51
CA ILE A 2 26.54 11.01 -11.27
C ILE A 2 27.30 9.70 -11.39
N VAL A 3 28.38 9.66 -12.16
CA VAL A 3 29.33 8.56 -12.19
C VAL A 3 30.64 9.06 -11.62
N ALA A 4 31.09 8.46 -10.54
CA ALA A 4 32.42 8.68 -9.99
C ALA A 4 33.38 7.68 -10.60
N MET A 5 34.48 8.17 -11.19
CA MET A 5 35.54 7.34 -11.74
C MET A 5 36.57 7.02 -10.65
N GLN A 6 37.24 5.88 -10.78
CA GLN A 6 38.39 5.51 -9.95
C GLN A 6 39.52 6.54 -10.11
N GLU A 7 40.32 6.73 -9.07
CA GLU A 7 41.43 7.71 -9.03
C GLU A 7 42.42 7.52 -10.19
N ARG A 8 42.60 6.29 -10.67
CA ARG A 8 43.51 5.93 -11.77
C ARG A 8 42.79 5.55 -13.07
N ALA A 9 41.53 5.94 -13.23
CA ALA A 9 40.80 5.69 -14.47
C ALA A 9 41.50 6.37 -15.65
N THR A 10 41.70 5.64 -16.74
CA THR A 10 42.34 6.17 -17.95
C THR A 10 41.38 7.07 -18.73
N GLU A 11 41.91 7.95 -19.57
CA GLU A 11 41.06 8.77 -20.46
C GLU A 11 40.16 7.92 -21.35
N ASP A 12 40.66 6.78 -21.86
CA ASP A 12 39.85 5.85 -22.66
C ASP A 12 38.67 5.27 -21.86
N GLN A 13 38.88 4.95 -20.58
CA GLN A 13 37.83 4.47 -19.68
C GLN A 13 36.80 5.55 -19.40
N ILE A 14 37.24 6.79 -19.13
CA ILE A 14 36.36 7.95 -18.91
C ILE A 14 35.53 8.22 -20.16
N GLN A 15 36.18 8.24 -21.33
CA GLN A 15 35.53 8.53 -22.60
C GLN A 15 34.49 7.46 -22.96
N ALA A 16 34.78 6.17 -22.73
CA ALA A 16 33.83 5.09 -22.94
C ALA A 16 32.54 5.27 -22.11
N VAL A 17 32.67 5.71 -20.85
CA VAL A 17 31.51 6.02 -20.00
C VAL A 17 30.75 7.23 -20.51
N VAL A 18 31.45 8.31 -20.90
CA VAL A 18 30.84 9.53 -21.47
C VAL A 18 30.04 9.21 -22.73
N GLU A 19 30.61 8.43 -23.65
CA GLU A 19 29.96 7.97 -24.87
C GLU A 19 28.70 7.19 -24.56
N ARG A 20 28.79 6.20 -23.65
CA ARG A 20 27.62 5.43 -23.26
C ARG A 20 26.53 6.29 -22.63
N MET A 21 26.89 7.28 -21.81
CA MET A 21 25.93 8.22 -21.23
C MET A 21 25.25 9.07 -22.29
N MET A 22 25.99 9.54 -23.31
CA MET A 22 25.43 10.32 -24.42
C MET A 22 24.52 9.47 -25.32
N GLU A 23 24.87 8.22 -25.61
CA GLU A 23 24.04 7.29 -26.39
C GLU A 23 22.63 7.10 -25.79
N ILE A 24 22.54 7.04 -24.46
CA ILE A 24 21.26 6.89 -23.76
C ILE A 24 20.51 8.22 -23.55
N GLY A 25 21.09 9.34 -24.01
CA GLY A 25 20.44 10.65 -24.04
C GLY A 25 20.81 11.58 -22.88
N PHE A 26 21.93 11.38 -22.20
CA PHE A 26 22.45 12.37 -21.25
C PHE A 26 23.32 13.42 -21.94
N ASN A 27 23.19 14.67 -21.49
CA ASN A 27 24.25 15.66 -21.62
C ASN A 27 25.23 15.45 -20.46
N VAL A 28 26.51 15.24 -20.76
CA VAL A 28 27.51 14.89 -19.74
C VAL A 28 28.38 16.09 -19.42
N HIS A 29 28.41 16.45 -18.14
CA HIS A 29 29.36 17.41 -17.59
C HIS A 29 30.46 16.66 -16.86
N ARG A 30 31.68 16.72 -17.39
CA ARG A 30 32.87 16.16 -16.74
C ARG A 30 33.50 17.19 -15.81
N THR A 31 33.84 16.76 -14.60
CA THR A 31 34.66 17.51 -13.63
C THR A 31 35.83 16.64 -13.22
N THR A 32 37.05 17.05 -13.58
CA THR A 32 38.28 16.35 -13.16
C THR A 32 38.86 17.07 -11.94
N GLY A 33 38.76 16.44 -10.77
CA GLY A 33 39.36 16.93 -9.53
C GLY A 33 40.78 16.40 -9.33
N ALA A 34 41.43 16.84 -8.24
CA ALA A 34 42.79 16.39 -7.90
C ALA A 34 42.89 14.89 -7.57
N VAL A 35 41.78 14.25 -7.18
CA VAL A 35 41.73 12.86 -6.71
C VAL A 35 40.85 11.98 -7.60
N GLN A 36 39.80 12.54 -8.21
CA GLN A 36 38.85 11.74 -8.98
C GLN A 36 38.20 12.55 -10.09
N THR A 37 37.77 11.87 -11.16
CA THR A 37 36.92 12.43 -12.20
C THR A 37 35.46 12.08 -11.90
N ILE A 38 34.58 13.08 -11.99
CA ILE A 38 33.13 12.94 -11.84
C ILE A 38 32.45 13.27 -13.16
N LEU A 39 31.51 12.42 -13.58
CA LEU A 39 30.66 12.62 -14.76
C LEU A 39 29.22 12.84 -14.32
N ALA A 40 28.71 14.05 -14.50
CA ALA A 40 27.32 14.40 -14.20
C ALA A 40 26.47 14.35 -15.48
N GLY A 41 25.56 13.38 -15.56
CA GLY A 41 24.58 13.26 -16.64
C GLY A 41 23.29 14.02 -16.32
N VAL A 42 22.96 14.99 -17.16
CA VAL A 42 21.78 15.85 -17.06
C VAL A 42 20.87 15.62 -18.27
N GLY A 43 19.56 15.50 -18.05
CA GLY A 43 18.57 15.30 -19.11
C GLY A 43 17.52 14.24 -18.77
N THR A 44 16.68 13.94 -19.76
CA THR A 44 15.65 12.90 -19.71
C THR A 44 16.08 11.73 -20.60
N PRO A 45 16.99 10.86 -20.13
CA PRO A 45 17.47 9.73 -20.93
C PRO A 45 16.32 8.75 -21.21
N GLY A 46 16.54 7.85 -22.18
CA GLY A 46 15.69 6.67 -22.36
C GLY A 46 15.70 5.75 -21.13
N ALA A 47 15.00 4.61 -21.20
CA ALA A 47 15.09 3.60 -20.14
C ALA A 47 16.53 3.07 -20.03
N PHE A 48 17.11 3.14 -18.82
CA PHE A 48 18.46 2.63 -18.55
C PHE A 48 18.53 2.03 -17.15
N ASN A 49 19.45 1.08 -16.96
CA ASN A 49 19.82 0.55 -15.65
C ASN A 49 21.15 1.16 -15.23
N HIS A 50 21.17 1.90 -14.12
CA HIS A 50 22.40 2.55 -13.64
C HIS A 50 23.51 1.55 -13.28
N LYS A 51 23.14 0.31 -12.90
CA LYS A 51 24.12 -0.77 -12.62
C LYS A 51 24.94 -1.16 -13.85
N ASP A 52 24.42 -0.93 -15.05
CA ASP A 52 25.18 -1.20 -16.29
C ASP A 52 26.43 -0.30 -16.36
N PHE A 53 26.38 0.89 -15.75
CA PHE A 53 27.53 1.80 -15.65
C PHE A 53 28.52 1.37 -14.57
N GLU A 54 28.09 0.68 -13.52
CA GLU A 54 28.99 0.14 -12.49
C GLU A 54 29.92 -0.95 -13.05
N LEU A 55 29.57 -1.54 -14.19
CA LEU A 55 30.37 -2.56 -14.88
C LEU A 55 31.47 -1.99 -15.77
N PHE A 56 31.46 -0.68 -16.04
CA PHE A 56 32.48 -0.05 -16.89
C PHE A 56 33.83 -0.03 -16.16
N ALA A 57 34.89 -0.40 -16.88
CA ALA A 57 36.24 -0.31 -16.36
C ALA A 57 36.56 1.14 -15.96
N GLY A 58 37.16 1.33 -14.79
CA GLY A 58 37.48 2.65 -14.27
C GLY A 58 36.31 3.34 -13.55
N VAL A 59 35.10 2.78 -13.49
CA VAL A 59 34.02 3.30 -12.65
C VAL A 59 34.21 2.87 -11.20
N ALA A 60 34.01 3.80 -10.27
CA ALA A 60 34.06 3.56 -8.83
C ALA A 60 32.64 3.45 -8.24
N GLU A 61 31.75 4.36 -8.60
CA GLU A 61 30.38 4.42 -8.07
C GLU A 61 29.45 5.13 -9.06
N VAL A 62 28.17 4.74 -9.07
CA VAL A 62 27.13 5.38 -9.86
C VAL A 62 25.97 5.80 -8.94
N ILE A 63 25.68 7.10 -8.90
CA ILE A 63 24.62 7.67 -8.09
C ILE A 63 23.50 8.18 -8.99
N ARG A 64 22.30 7.62 -8.84
CA ARG A 64 21.10 8.12 -9.52
C ARG A 64 20.53 9.31 -8.74
N ILE A 65 20.44 10.47 -9.39
CA ILE A 65 19.86 11.69 -8.78
C ILE A 65 18.33 11.69 -8.85
N SER A 66 17.73 11.25 -9.96
CA SER A 66 16.29 11.27 -10.16
C SER A 66 15.62 10.06 -9.54
N SER A 67 14.48 10.27 -8.85
CA SER A 67 13.66 9.18 -8.32
C SER A 67 13.30 8.18 -9.43
N PRO A 68 13.34 6.86 -9.15
CA PRO A 68 12.92 5.84 -10.10
C PRO A 68 11.41 5.74 -10.28
N TYR A 69 10.61 6.33 -9.40
CA TYR A 69 9.15 6.44 -9.45
C TYR A 69 8.74 7.89 -9.73
N LYS A 70 8.35 8.21 -10.97
CA LYS A 70 8.03 9.58 -11.36
C LYS A 70 6.59 9.91 -11.02
N LEU A 71 5.65 9.09 -11.47
CA LEU A 71 4.21 9.29 -11.27
C LEU A 71 3.84 9.14 -9.80
N ALA A 72 4.38 8.17 -9.08
CA ALA A 72 4.09 8.00 -7.65
C ALA A 72 4.83 9.01 -6.77
N GLY A 73 5.84 9.71 -7.30
CA GLY A 73 6.67 10.64 -6.54
C GLY A 73 5.95 11.94 -6.19
N ARG A 74 6.21 12.50 -5.01
CA ARG A 74 5.63 13.76 -4.53
C ARG A 74 5.81 14.92 -5.52
N GLY A 75 6.89 14.93 -6.30
CA GLY A 75 7.14 15.94 -7.33
C GLY A 75 6.13 15.94 -8.48
N PHE A 76 5.43 14.83 -8.75
CA PHE A 76 4.39 14.77 -9.78
C PHE A 76 3.10 15.46 -9.33
N ARG A 77 2.75 15.36 -8.04
CA ARG A 77 1.57 15.97 -7.45
C ARG A 77 1.85 16.51 -6.04
N PRO A 78 2.50 17.68 -5.92
CA PRO A 78 3.00 18.18 -4.63
C PRO A 78 1.92 18.29 -3.54
N GLU A 79 0.69 18.64 -3.92
CA GLU A 79 -0.45 18.83 -3.03
C GLU A 79 -0.99 17.53 -2.40
N GLY A 80 -0.63 16.36 -2.94
CA GLY A 80 -1.20 15.08 -2.51
C GLY A 80 -2.38 14.62 -3.37
N SER A 81 -2.53 13.30 -3.49
CA SER A 81 -3.73 12.69 -4.07
C SER A 81 -4.79 12.47 -3.00
N ILE A 82 -6.04 12.66 -3.40
CA ILE A 82 -7.23 12.27 -2.63
C ILE A 82 -8.00 11.29 -3.51
N VAL A 83 -8.20 10.08 -3.01
CA VAL A 83 -9.01 9.05 -3.70
C VAL A 83 -10.45 9.20 -3.25
N GLN A 84 -11.35 9.52 -4.18
CA GLN A 84 -12.76 9.80 -3.90
C GLN A 84 -13.64 8.60 -4.26
N PHE A 85 -14.66 8.35 -3.44
CA PHE A 85 -15.62 7.28 -3.64
C PHE A 85 -17.03 7.85 -3.89
N PRO A 86 -17.93 7.10 -4.56
CA PRO A 86 -19.23 7.62 -5.00
C PRO A 86 -20.14 8.13 -3.88
N ASN A 87 -19.97 7.62 -2.66
CA ASN A 87 -20.76 8.03 -1.49
C ASN A 87 -20.16 9.23 -0.72
N GLY A 88 -19.16 9.92 -1.29
CA GLY A 88 -18.52 11.10 -0.72
C GLY A 88 -17.38 10.82 0.24
N VAL A 89 -17.11 9.54 0.59
CA VAL A 89 -15.91 9.19 1.36
C VAL A 89 -14.65 9.46 0.53
N SER A 90 -13.61 9.96 1.17
CA SER A 90 -12.33 10.22 0.51
C SER A 90 -11.15 9.78 1.39
N VAL A 91 -10.13 9.19 0.76
CA VAL A 91 -8.89 8.75 1.44
C VAL A 91 -7.74 9.66 1.00
N GLY A 92 -7.01 10.21 1.97
CA GLY A 92 -5.96 11.21 1.74
C GLY A 92 -6.34 12.65 2.08
N GLY A 93 -7.59 12.90 2.48
CA GLY A 93 -8.07 14.19 2.98
C GLY A 93 -7.87 14.37 4.48
N ASP A 94 -8.60 15.32 5.09
CA ASP A 94 -8.45 15.66 6.51
C ASP A 94 -8.94 14.55 7.46
N GLU A 95 -9.95 13.78 7.04
CA GLU A 95 -10.49 12.65 7.80
C GLU A 95 -9.61 11.40 7.64
N VAL A 96 -9.34 10.73 8.77
CA VAL A 96 -8.79 9.38 8.83
C VAL A 96 -9.90 8.37 8.53
N VAL A 97 -9.74 7.59 7.46
CA VAL A 97 -10.72 6.59 7.04
C VAL A 97 -10.42 5.22 7.65
N VAL A 98 -11.39 4.66 8.38
CA VAL A 98 -11.28 3.30 8.93
C VAL A 98 -12.03 2.30 8.07
N MET A 99 -11.30 1.28 7.61
CA MET A 99 -11.77 0.14 6.85
C MET A 99 -11.72 -1.09 7.75
N ALA A 100 -12.88 -1.66 8.08
CA ALA A 100 -12.95 -2.72 9.10
C ALA A 100 -13.87 -3.86 8.66
N GLY A 101 -13.57 -5.07 9.11
CA GLY A 101 -14.35 -6.26 8.76
C GLY A 101 -13.51 -7.54 8.80
N PRO A 102 -14.15 -8.69 8.53
CA PRO A 102 -13.56 -9.99 8.80
C PRO A 102 -12.50 -10.40 7.78
N CYS A 103 -11.57 -11.27 8.21
CA CYS A 103 -10.51 -11.79 7.35
C CYS A 103 -11.04 -12.45 6.06
N SER A 104 -12.13 -13.19 6.21
CA SER A 104 -12.84 -13.89 5.14
C SER A 104 -14.34 -13.64 5.28
N VAL A 105 -15.04 -13.71 4.15
CA VAL A 105 -16.50 -13.89 4.15
C VAL A 105 -16.75 -15.37 4.45
N GLU A 106 -17.47 -15.64 5.54
CA GLU A 106 -17.67 -17.01 6.04
C GLU A 106 -19.13 -17.47 5.86
N SER A 107 -20.07 -16.56 6.09
CA SER A 107 -21.50 -16.78 5.90
C SER A 107 -22.24 -15.44 5.83
N ARG A 108 -23.51 -15.47 5.44
CA ARG A 108 -24.40 -14.30 5.44
C ARG A 108 -24.51 -13.69 6.84
N ASP A 109 -24.87 -14.48 7.84
CA ASP A 109 -25.06 -13.98 9.21
C ASP A 109 -23.78 -13.34 9.76
N GLN A 110 -22.63 -13.97 9.48
CA GLN A 110 -21.33 -13.48 9.92
C GLN A 110 -20.99 -12.12 9.29
N ILE A 111 -21.14 -11.97 7.96
CA ILE A 111 -20.75 -10.72 7.29
C ILE A 111 -21.74 -9.58 7.59
N PHE A 112 -23.04 -9.88 7.70
CA PHE A 112 -24.07 -8.90 8.09
C PHE A 112 -23.88 -8.42 9.52
N SER A 113 -23.61 -9.34 10.45
CA SER A 113 -23.30 -9.00 11.83
C SER A 113 -22.03 -8.15 11.93
N ALA A 114 -20.98 -8.50 11.19
CA ALA A 114 -19.73 -7.73 11.17
C ALA A 114 -19.96 -6.31 10.63
N ALA A 115 -20.62 -6.17 9.47
CA ALA A 115 -20.89 -4.90 8.83
C ALA A 115 -21.68 -3.93 9.71
N THR A 116 -22.72 -4.44 10.36
CA THR A 116 -23.56 -3.67 11.30
C THR A 116 -22.72 -3.11 12.45
N GLN A 117 -21.89 -3.94 13.06
CA GLN A 117 -21.09 -3.57 14.23
C GLN A 117 -19.95 -2.60 13.89
N VAL A 118 -19.24 -2.80 12.78
CA VAL A 118 -18.17 -1.90 12.37
C VAL A 118 -18.74 -0.55 11.90
N LYS A 119 -19.88 -0.53 11.21
CA LYS A 119 -20.58 0.71 10.83
C LYS A 119 -21.01 1.51 12.05
N ALA A 120 -21.62 0.86 13.04
CA ALA A 120 -22.04 1.53 14.28
C ALA A 120 -20.87 2.24 14.97
N SER A 121 -19.68 1.64 14.88
CA SER A 121 -18.44 2.18 15.44
C SER A 121 -17.76 3.23 14.56
N GLY A 122 -18.30 3.54 13.37
CA GLY A 122 -17.82 4.60 12.48
C GLY A 122 -16.92 4.15 11.31
N ALA A 123 -16.79 2.84 11.04
CA ALA A 123 -16.11 2.38 9.83
C ALA A 123 -16.83 2.89 8.57
N LYS A 124 -16.06 3.21 7.52
CA LYS A 124 -16.58 3.69 6.23
C LYS A 124 -16.51 2.63 5.12
N PHE A 125 -15.65 1.63 5.32
CA PHE A 125 -15.54 0.48 4.44
C PHE A 125 -15.78 -0.80 5.22
N LEU A 126 -16.45 -1.75 4.59
CA LEU A 126 -16.42 -3.15 4.94
C LEU A 126 -15.31 -3.84 4.15
N ARG A 127 -14.35 -4.41 4.87
CA ARG A 127 -13.32 -5.25 4.28
C ARG A 127 -13.66 -6.73 4.45
N GLY A 128 -13.46 -7.54 3.41
CA GLY A 128 -13.75 -8.98 3.47
C GLY A 128 -13.09 -9.75 2.33
N GLY A 129 -12.39 -10.84 2.64
CA GLY A 129 -11.74 -11.67 1.62
C GLY A 129 -12.71 -12.71 1.04
N ALA A 130 -13.20 -12.49 -0.18
CA ALA A 130 -14.01 -13.46 -0.92
C ALA A 130 -13.16 -14.62 -1.48
N PHE A 131 -11.92 -14.32 -1.89
CA PHE A 131 -10.91 -15.29 -2.28
C PHE A 131 -9.73 -15.22 -1.32
N LYS A 132 -9.06 -16.36 -1.07
CA LYS A 132 -7.99 -16.40 -0.07
C LYS A 132 -6.74 -17.15 -0.56
N PRO A 133 -5.54 -16.54 -0.46
CA PRO A 133 -4.30 -17.23 -0.79
C PRO A 133 -3.88 -18.05 0.42
N ARG A 134 -4.18 -19.35 0.43
CA ARG A 134 -3.83 -20.24 1.54
C ARG A 134 -2.56 -21.02 1.25
N SER A 135 -1.72 -21.16 2.27
CA SER A 135 -0.50 -21.98 2.20
C SER A 135 -0.80 -23.48 2.11
N SER A 136 -2.00 -23.92 2.51
CA SER A 136 -2.46 -25.31 2.42
C SER A 136 -3.71 -25.40 1.53
N PRO A 137 -3.78 -26.36 0.59
CA PRO A 137 -4.95 -26.56 -0.27
C PRO A 137 -6.19 -27.05 0.48
N TYR A 138 -6.02 -27.60 1.69
CA TYR A 138 -7.12 -28.10 2.53
C TYR A 138 -7.75 -27.02 3.42
N SER A 139 -7.17 -25.83 3.45
CA SER A 139 -7.74 -24.69 4.17
C SER A 139 -8.96 -24.13 3.44
N PHE A 140 -9.81 -23.40 4.16
CA PHE A 140 -10.91 -22.65 3.55
C PHE A 140 -10.39 -21.69 2.47
N GLN A 141 -10.86 -21.85 1.23
CA GLN A 141 -10.37 -21.12 0.06
C GLN A 141 -11.09 -19.78 -0.18
N GLY A 142 -12.15 -19.50 0.60
CA GLY A 142 -13.07 -18.38 0.35
C GLY A 142 -14.35 -18.84 -0.33
N MET A 143 -15.39 -17.99 -0.27
CA MET A 143 -16.68 -18.25 -0.92
C MET A 143 -16.71 -17.88 -2.41
N GLY A 144 -15.65 -17.25 -2.93
CA GLY A 144 -15.58 -16.78 -4.30
C GLY A 144 -16.70 -15.79 -4.63
N LEU A 145 -17.37 -15.99 -5.77
CA LEU A 145 -18.47 -15.13 -6.23
C LEU A 145 -19.60 -14.97 -5.20
N ALA A 146 -20.02 -16.06 -4.56
CA ALA A 146 -21.06 -15.99 -3.51
C ALA A 146 -20.64 -15.08 -2.35
N GLY A 147 -19.34 -15.02 -2.03
CA GLY A 147 -18.80 -14.09 -1.04
C GLY A 147 -18.85 -12.62 -1.51
N LEU A 148 -18.60 -12.37 -2.79
CA LEU A 148 -18.70 -11.04 -3.38
C LEU A 148 -20.14 -10.54 -3.43
N GLU A 149 -21.09 -11.41 -3.78
CA GLU A 149 -22.52 -11.11 -3.78
C GLU A 149 -22.98 -10.69 -2.38
N LEU A 150 -22.59 -11.45 -1.35
CA LEU A 150 -22.89 -11.11 0.05
C LEU A 150 -22.26 -9.78 0.48
N LEU A 151 -21.01 -9.50 0.06
CA LEU A 151 -20.34 -8.23 0.35
C LEU A 151 -21.07 -7.06 -0.30
N ARG A 152 -21.46 -7.17 -1.57
CA ARG A 152 -22.18 -6.11 -2.27
C ARG A 152 -23.54 -5.86 -1.62
N GLU A 153 -24.28 -6.92 -1.35
CA GLU A 153 -25.60 -6.82 -0.72
C GLU A 153 -25.56 -6.12 0.64
N VAL A 154 -24.65 -6.55 1.53
CA VAL A 154 -24.51 -5.90 2.84
C VAL A 154 -23.96 -4.48 2.72
N GLY A 155 -23.10 -4.21 1.74
CA GLY A 155 -22.61 -2.87 1.41
C GLY A 155 -23.73 -1.93 1.03
N ASP A 156 -24.68 -2.38 0.22
CA ASP A 156 -25.82 -1.57 -0.23
C ASP A 156 -26.80 -1.27 0.92
N ILE A 157 -27.07 -2.26 1.77
CA ILE A 157 -27.93 -2.10 2.95
C ILE A 157 -27.30 -1.16 3.98
N THR A 158 -26.00 -1.31 4.21
CA THR A 158 -25.29 -0.55 5.24
C THR A 158 -24.73 0.78 4.71
N GLY A 159 -24.65 0.99 3.40
CA GLY A 159 -23.94 2.12 2.81
C GLY A 159 -22.42 2.08 3.01
N LEU A 160 -21.86 0.97 3.49
CA LEU A 160 -20.42 0.76 3.58
C LEU A 160 -19.84 0.51 2.19
N LEU A 161 -18.69 1.11 1.90
CA LEU A 161 -17.92 0.79 0.71
C LEU A 161 -17.25 -0.59 0.86
N ILE A 162 -17.14 -1.34 -0.23
CA ILE A 162 -16.60 -2.69 -0.21
C ILE A 162 -15.15 -2.70 -0.70
N ILE A 163 -14.27 -3.28 0.11
CA ILE A 163 -12.89 -3.60 -0.27
C ILE A 163 -12.62 -5.10 -0.13
N SER A 164 -12.19 -5.74 -1.22
CA SER A 164 -11.84 -7.16 -1.27
C SER A 164 -10.55 -7.38 -2.06
N GLU A 165 -9.84 -8.45 -1.70
CA GLU A 165 -8.56 -8.80 -2.32
C GLU A 165 -8.75 -9.43 -3.71
N VAL A 166 -7.97 -8.96 -4.67
CA VAL A 166 -7.79 -9.57 -5.99
C VAL A 166 -6.47 -10.32 -6.02
N MET A 167 -6.49 -11.59 -6.40
CA MET A 167 -5.32 -12.47 -6.35
C MET A 167 -4.72 -12.76 -7.73
N GLU A 168 -5.52 -12.65 -8.78
CA GLU A 168 -5.17 -13.01 -10.16
C GLU A 168 -5.97 -12.17 -11.16
N ILE A 169 -5.49 -12.12 -12.40
CA ILE A 169 -6.03 -11.27 -13.46
C ILE A 169 -7.49 -11.63 -13.80
N SER A 170 -7.81 -12.92 -13.85
CA SER A 170 -9.15 -13.46 -14.13
C SER A 170 -10.23 -12.98 -13.16
N GLN A 171 -9.85 -12.56 -11.95
CA GLN A 171 -10.79 -12.06 -10.94
C GLN A 171 -11.18 -10.60 -11.13
N ILE A 172 -10.41 -9.81 -11.90
CA ILE A 172 -10.63 -8.37 -12.03
C ILE A 172 -12.05 -8.08 -12.53
N GLU A 173 -12.42 -8.59 -13.71
CA GLU A 173 -13.71 -8.33 -14.33
C GLU A 173 -14.87 -8.83 -13.44
N LEU A 174 -14.70 -10.02 -12.86
CA LEU A 174 -15.68 -10.64 -11.97
C LEU A 174 -15.99 -9.76 -10.75
N MET A 175 -15.00 -9.07 -10.20
CA MET A 175 -15.13 -8.30 -8.96
C MET A 175 -15.71 -6.89 -9.17
N LEU A 176 -15.61 -6.32 -10.38
CA LEU A 176 -15.99 -4.93 -10.67
C LEU A 176 -17.40 -4.53 -10.20
N PRO A 177 -18.44 -5.37 -10.34
CA PRO A 177 -19.80 -5.02 -9.91
C PRO A 177 -19.97 -5.04 -8.39
N TYR A 178 -19.09 -5.74 -7.67
CA TYR A 178 -19.29 -6.06 -6.26
C TYR A 178 -18.46 -5.18 -5.32
N ILE A 179 -17.35 -4.62 -5.80
CA ILE A 179 -16.40 -3.88 -4.96
C ILE A 179 -16.27 -2.42 -5.36
N ASP A 180 -15.90 -1.60 -4.37
CA ASP A 180 -15.58 -0.19 -4.53
C ASP A 180 -14.07 0.06 -4.58
N CYS A 181 -13.27 -0.84 -4.01
CA CYS A 181 -11.81 -0.77 -4.02
C CYS A 181 -11.20 -2.18 -4.15
N PHE A 182 -10.25 -2.34 -5.08
CA PHE A 182 -9.42 -3.55 -5.14
C PHE A 182 -8.36 -3.51 -4.04
N GLN A 183 -8.18 -4.60 -3.31
CA GLN A 183 -6.99 -4.79 -2.47
C GLN A 183 -6.00 -5.69 -3.21
N VAL A 184 -4.76 -5.24 -3.38
CA VAL A 184 -3.63 -6.10 -3.75
C VAL A 184 -2.92 -6.52 -2.48
N GLY A 185 -2.95 -7.82 -2.17
CA GLY A 185 -2.27 -8.37 -1.01
C GLY A 185 -0.75 -8.29 -1.10
N ALA A 186 -0.08 -8.30 0.05
CA ALA A 186 1.38 -8.15 0.15
C ALA A 186 2.19 -9.18 -0.68
N ARG A 187 1.63 -10.38 -0.90
CA ARG A 187 2.27 -11.42 -1.74
C ARG A 187 2.24 -11.10 -3.23
N ASN A 188 1.29 -10.26 -3.66
CA ASN A 188 1.10 -9.83 -5.04
C ASN A 188 1.63 -8.41 -5.30
N MET A 189 2.30 -7.76 -4.32
CA MET A 189 2.83 -6.40 -4.51
C MET A 189 3.79 -6.31 -5.73
N GLN A 190 4.51 -7.38 -6.06
CA GLN A 190 5.39 -7.43 -7.24
C GLN A 190 4.86 -8.38 -8.33
N ASN A 191 3.57 -8.71 -8.30
CA ASN A 191 2.93 -9.38 -9.41
C ASN A 191 2.64 -8.34 -10.51
N PHE A 192 3.69 -7.94 -11.24
CA PHE A 192 3.62 -6.84 -12.21
C PHE A 192 2.61 -7.05 -13.33
N ASN A 193 2.31 -8.31 -13.67
CA ASN A 193 1.26 -8.61 -14.64
C ASN A 193 -0.12 -8.25 -14.08
N LEU A 194 -0.42 -8.63 -12.83
CA LEU A 194 -1.65 -8.20 -12.15
C LEU A 194 -1.71 -6.66 -12.02
N LEU A 195 -0.62 -6.02 -11.62
CA LEU A 195 -0.57 -4.56 -11.45
C LEU A 195 -0.80 -3.80 -12.76
N ARG A 196 -0.25 -4.30 -13.87
CA ARG A 196 -0.44 -3.71 -15.21
C ARG A 196 -1.92 -3.74 -15.63
N GLU A 197 -2.60 -4.85 -15.39
CA GLU A 197 -4.03 -4.98 -15.70
C GLU A 197 -4.88 -4.07 -14.79
N LEU A 198 -4.56 -3.99 -13.50
CA LEU A 198 -5.22 -3.06 -12.58
C LEU A 198 -5.01 -1.58 -12.95
N GLY A 199 -3.91 -1.27 -13.65
CA GLY A 199 -3.65 0.05 -14.22
C GLY A 199 -4.64 0.44 -15.33
N GLN A 200 -5.22 -0.53 -16.05
CA GLN A 200 -6.17 -0.28 -17.13
C GLN A 200 -7.61 -0.11 -16.63
N VAL A 201 -7.88 -0.50 -15.39
CA VAL A 201 -9.19 -0.38 -14.76
C VAL A 201 -9.38 1.03 -14.18
N ARG A 202 -10.64 1.50 -14.09
CA ARG A 202 -11.01 2.78 -13.45
C ARG A 202 -11.75 2.54 -12.14
N LYS A 203 -11.06 1.85 -11.23
CA LYS A 203 -11.51 1.53 -9.87
C LYS A 203 -10.31 1.70 -8.93
N PRO A 204 -10.49 2.29 -7.74
CA PRO A 204 -9.42 2.45 -6.77
C PRO A 204 -8.70 1.15 -6.40
N VAL A 205 -7.40 1.24 -6.11
CA VAL A 205 -6.55 0.12 -5.72
C VAL A 205 -5.81 0.43 -4.42
N LEU A 206 -6.06 -0.36 -3.38
CA LEU A 206 -5.24 -0.42 -2.18
C LEU A 206 -4.09 -1.43 -2.36
N LEU A 207 -2.86 -0.93 -2.44
CA LEU A 207 -1.65 -1.72 -2.63
C LEU A 207 -0.93 -1.93 -1.30
N LYS A 208 -0.91 -3.18 -0.81
CA LYS A 208 -0.16 -3.54 0.40
C LYS A 208 1.33 -3.67 0.11
N ARG A 209 2.15 -3.12 1.01
CA ARG A 209 3.60 -3.34 1.01
C ARG A 209 3.94 -4.82 1.13
N GLY A 210 4.89 -5.27 0.31
CA GLY A 210 5.42 -6.63 0.33
C GLY A 210 6.22 -6.88 1.60
N ILE A 211 6.21 -8.13 2.06
CA ILE A 211 6.80 -8.53 3.35
C ILE A 211 8.31 -8.22 3.43
N ALA A 212 9.02 -8.20 2.30
CA ALA A 212 10.45 -7.91 2.23
C ALA A 212 10.76 -6.67 1.37
N ALA A 213 9.74 -5.87 1.04
CA ALA A 213 9.91 -4.74 0.13
C ALA A 213 10.45 -3.51 0.83
N THR A 214 11.40 -2.83 0.18
CA THR A 214 11.78 -1.46 0.48
C THR A 214 10.64 -0.49 0.10
N LEU A 215 10.73 0.77 0.56
CA LEU A 215 9.76 1.80 0.18
C LEU A 215 9.87 2.19 -1.29
N GLU A 216 11.09 2.15 -1.86
CA GLU A 216 11.30 2.36 -3.29
C GLU A 216 10.57 1.29 -4.11
N GLU A 217 10.68 0.01 -3.74
CA GLU A 217 9.98 -1.07 -4.43
C GLU A 217 8.46 -0.95 -4.30
N LEU A 218 7.94 -0.50 -3.15
CA LEU A 218 6.51 -0.20 -3.00
C LEU A 218 6.06 0.89 -3.98
N LEU A 219 6.81 1.99 -4.07
CA LEU A 219 6.48 3.11 -4.96
C LEU A 219 6.63 2.74 -6.44
N LEU A 220 7.61 1.91 -6.79
CA LEU A 220 7.73 1.34 -8.14
C LEU A 220 6.56 0.40 -8.47
N SER A 221 6.10 -0.42 -7.53
CA SER A 221 4.89 -1.22 -7.73
C SER A 221 3.64 -0.35 -7.93
N ALA A 222 3.52 0.77 -7.22
CA ALA A 222 2.45 1.75 -7.48
C ALA A 222 2.58 2.38 -8.87
N GLU A 223 3.81 2.69 -9.31
CA GLU A 223 4.10 3.23 -10.65
C GLU A 223 3.56 2.33 -11.78
N TYR A 224 3.56 1.00 -11.61
CA TYR A 224 2.96 0.07 -12.58
C TYR A 224 1.45 0.29 -12.76
N ILE A 225 0.73 0.60 -11.69
CA ILE A 225 -0.71 0.90 -11.76
C ILE A 225 -0.92 2.30 -12.38
N LEU A 226 -0.19 3.31 -11.89
CA LEU A 226 -0.30 4.69 -12.34
C LEU A 226 0.05 4.85 -13.83
N SER A 227 1.04 4.12 -14.33
CA SER A 227 1.46 4.16 -15.74
C SER A 227 0.44 3.52 -16.69
N GLY A 228 -0.47 2.67 -16.19
CA GLY A 228 -1.66 2.23 -16.93
C GLY A 228 -2.79 3.26 -17.00
N GLY A 229 -2.66 4.39 -16.28
CA GLY A 229 -3.63 5.48 -16.24
C GLY A 229 -4.64 5.40 -15.09
N ASN A 230 -4.48 4.45 -14.16
CA ASN A 230 -5.28 4.42 -12.92
C ASN A 230 -4.54 5.18 -11.82
N TYR A 231 -4.97 6.41 -11.54
CA TYR A 231 -4.33 7.29 -10.56
C TYR A 231 -4.89 7.17 -9.13
N ASP A 232 -5.90 6.32 -8.93
CA ASP A 232 -6.59 6.12 -7.65
C ASP A 232 -5.94 4.99 -6.85
N VAL A 233 -4.69 5.23 -6.42
CA VAL A 233 -3.91 4.25 -5.65
C VAL A 233 -3.78 4.69 -4.19
N ILE A 234 -4.06 3.77 -3.27
CA ILE A 234 -3.86 3.91 -1.83
C ILE A 234 -2.75 2.93 -1.41
N LEU A 235 -1.71 3.41 -0.74
CA LEU A 235 -0.65 2.57 -0.22
C LEU A 235 -1.04 2.01 1.15
N CYS A 236 -0.55 0.82 1.52
CA CYS A 236 -0.83 0.21 2.82
C CYS A 236 0.42 -0.40 3.44
N GLU A 237 0.88 0.19 4.55
CA GLU A 237 1.94 -0.38 5.40
C GLU A 237 1.36 -1.50 6.27
N ARG A 238 2.02 -2.66 6.29
CA ARG A 238 1.49 -3.90 6.89
C ARG A 238 2.55 -4.76 7.56
N GLY A 239 3.70 -4.17 7.85
CA GLY A 239 4.89 -4.79 8.41
C GLY A 239 5.77 -5.52 7.41
N ILE A 240 7.05 -5.52 7.76
CA ILE A 240 8.14 -6.18 7.05
C ILE A 240 8.68 -7.36 7.87
N ARG A 241 9.31 -8.31 7.19
CA ARG A 241 10.05 -9.39 7.83
C ARG A 241 11.37 -8.88 8.35
N THR A 242 11.67 -9.23 9.59
CA THR A 242 12.95 -8.97 10.25
C THR A 242 13.42 -10.26 10.93
N PHE A 243 14.45 -10.16 11.78
CA PHE A 243 14.88 -11.26 12.64
C PHE A 243 13.98 -11.45 13.88
N GLU A 244 13.08 -10.50 14.17
CA GLU A 244 12.16 -10.57 15.32
C GLU A 244 11.12 -11.67 15.11
N THR A 245 10.78 -12.38 16.19
CA THR A 245 9.89 -13.56 16.15
C THR A 245 8.64 -13.42 17.01
N TYR A 246 8.57 -12.43 17.91
CA TYR A 246 7.43 -12.21 18.79
C TYR A 246 6.18 -11.72 18.04
N THR A 247 6.39 -10.97 16.96
CA THR A 247 5.34 -10.50 16.04
C THR A 247 5.47 -11.17 14.68
N ARG A 248 4.34 -11.34 13.97
CA ARG A 248 4.32 -11.96 12.63
C ARG A 248 5.16 -11.19 11.61
N ASN A 249 5.10 -9.87 11.69
CA ASN A 249 5.97 -8.93 10.99
C ASN A 249 6.38 -7.83 11.98
N THR A 250 7.41 -7.06 11.65
CA THR A 250 7.71 -5.80 12.34
C THR A 250 7.00 -4.68 11.57
N MET A 251 6.00 -4.05 12.19
CA MET A 251 5.30 -2.94 11.56
C MET A 251 6.21 -1.71 11.49
N ASP A 252 6.50 -1.25 10.27
CA ASP A 252 7.40 -0.12 10.04
C ASP A 252 6.62 1.19 10.09
N ILE A 253 6.36 1.69 11.31
CA ILE A 253 5.64 2.96 11.50
C ILE A 253 6.38 4.14 10.83
N SER A 254 7.71 4.06 10.70
CA SER A 254 8.50 5.10 10.03
C SER A 254 8.19 5.22 8.54
N ALA A 255 7.68 4.15 7.91
CA ALA A 255 7.24 4.16 6.52
C ALA A 255 6.17 5.22 6.25
N ILE A 256 5.27 5.47 7.21
CA ILE A 256 4.15 6.40 7.03
C ILE A 256 4.64 7.83 6.74
N PRO A 257 5.39 8.50 7.64
CA PRO A 257 5.88 9.86 7.37
C PRO A 257 6.89 9.91 6.20
N VAL A 258 7.66 8.84 5.97
CA VAL A 258 8.58 8.77 4.83
C VAL A 258 7.80 8.75 3.50
N ILE A 259 6.76 7.92 3.39
CA ILE A 259 5.89 7.90 2.20
C ILE A 259 5.19 9.24 2.03
N LYS A 260 4.68 9.88 3.10
CA LYS A 260 4.12 11.23 2.99
C LYS A 260 5.17 12.25 2.50
N LYS A 261 6.46 12.07 2.76
CA LYS A 261 7.48 12.94 2.16
C LYS A 261 7.73 12.60 0.69
N LEU A 262 7.89 11.32 0.36
CA LEU A 262 8.40 10.86 -0.94
C LEU A 262 7.32 10.74 -2.02
N SER A 263 6.08 10.48 -1.64
CA SER A 263 4.96 10.20 -2.55
C SER A 263 3.76 11.08 -2.23
N HIS A 264 2.95 11.37 -3.25
CA HIS A 264 1.68 12.07 -3.09
C HIS A 264 0.51 11.14 -2.76
N LEU A 265 0.68 9.82 -2.88
CA LEU A 265 -0.39 8.85 -2.67
C LEU A 265 -0.78 8.77 -1.18
N PRO A 266 -2.08 8.55 -0.86
CA PRO A 266 -2.50 8.26 0.50
C PRO A 266 -1.83 7.00 1.04
N ILE A 267 -1.54 6.97 2.34
CA ILE A 267 -0.95 5.82 3.02
C ILE A 267 -1.78 5.42 4.25
N VAL A 268 -2.26 4.18 4.27
CA VAL A 268 -2.98 3.59 5.40
C VAL A 268 -2.11 2.54 6.11
N GLY A 269 -2.48 2.15 7.33
CA GLY A 269 -1.82 1.04 8.04
C GLY A 269 -2.73 -0.15 8.33
N ASP A 270 -2.17 -1.35 8.26
CA ASP A 270 -2.81 -2.62 8.64
C ASP A 270 -2.15 -3.17 9.92
N PRO A 271 -2.63 -2.76 11.12
CA PRO A 271 -2.07 -3.22 12.39
C PRO A 271 -2.37 -4.70 12.68
N SER A 272 -3.45 -5.25 12.10
CA SER A 272 -3.84 -6.65 12.28
C SER A 272 -2.82 -7.61 11.66
N HIS A 273 -2.48 -7.44 10.38
CA HIS A 273 -1.44 -8.23 9.73
C HIS A 273 -0.02 -7.73 10.03
N GLY A 274 0.11 -6.45 10.39
CA GLY A 274 1.36 -5.83 10.83
C GLY A 274 1.98 -6.57 12.01
N THR A 275 1.18 -6.89 13.02
CA THR A 275 1.63 -7.62 14.21
C THR A 275 1.26 -9.10 14.18
N GLY A 276 0.12 -9.44 13.59
CA GLY A 276 -0.47 -10.77 13.65
C GLY A 276 -1.04 -11.12 15.02
N ARG A 277 -1.28 -10.14 15.91
CA ARG A 277 -1.73 -10.37 17.28
C ARG A 277 -2.79 -9.36 17.73
N ARG A 278 -3.93 -9.88 18.22
CA ARG A 278 -5.10 -9.08 18.65
C ARG A 278 -4.76 -8.06 19.73
N ASP A 279 -3.94 -8.44 20.70
CA ASP A 279 -3.53 -7.63 21.86
C ASP A 279 -2.67 -6.41 21.49
N MET A 280 -2.09 -6.38 20.28
CA MET A 280 -1.28 -5.27 19.78
C MET A 280 -2.01 -4.39 18.77
N VAL A 281 -3.14 -4.84 18.21
CA VAL A 281 -3.86 -4.09 17.16
C VAL A 281 -4.24 -2.67 17.62
N PRO A 282 -4.83 -2.46 18.82
CA PRO A 282 -5.21 -1.10 19.24
C PRO A 282 -4.01 -0.15 19.37
N GLN A 283 -2.91 -0.62 19.97
CA GLN A 283 -1.68 0.15 20.19
C GLN A 283 -1.08 0.56 18.84
N MET A 284 -1.00 -0.37 17.91
CA MET A 284 -0.43 -0.10 16.58
C MET A 284 -1.34 0.76 15.72
N ALA A 285 -2.67 0.63 15.85
CA ALA A 285 -3.61 1.54 15.20
C ALA A 285 -3.44 2.98 15.69
N ARG A 286 -3.33 3.20 17.00
CA ARG A 286 -3.07 4.52 17.59
C ARG A 286 -1.74 5.11 17.11
N ALA A 287 -0.67 4.31 17.10
CA ALA A 287 0.64 4.73 16.61
C ALA A 287 0.61 5.09 15.11
N THR A 288 -0.13 4.32 14.31
CA THR A 288 -0.30 4.56 12.86
C THR A 288 -0.96 5.91 12.58
N ILE A 289 -2.03 6.25 13.31
CA ILE A 289 -2.68 7.55 13.17
C ILE A 289 -1.80 8.68 13.67
N ALA A 290 -1.15 8.51 14.83
CA ALA A 290 -0.22 9.49 15.36
C ALA A 290 0.96 9.77 14.41
N ALA A 291 1.40 8.78 13.63
CA ALA A 291 2.42 8.92 12.59
C ALA A 291 1.93 9.63 11.31
N GLY A 292 0.63 9.92 11.22
CA GLY A 292 0.04 10.72 10.14
C GLY A 292 -0.63 9.91 9.02
N ALA A 293 -0.94 8.63 9.22
CA ALA A 293 -1.63 7.81 8.22
C ALA A 293 -3.00 8.42 7.84
N ASP A 294 -3.44 8.12 6.61
CA ASP A 294 -4.72 8.59 6.06
C ASP A 294 -5.87 7.61 6.34
N GLY A 295 -5.57 6.48 6.97
CA GLY A 295 -6.56 5.48 7.31
C GLY A 295 -5.99 4.24 7.96
N LEU A 296 -6.90 3.33 8.31
CA LEU A 296 -6.61 2.05 8.93
C LEU A 296 -7.36 0.93 8.21
N LEU A 297 -6.72 -0.22 8.09
CA LEU A 297 -7.33 -1.47 7.64
C LEU A 297 -7.27 -2.49 8.78
N ILE A 298 -8.41 -2.79 9.40
CA ILE A 298 -8.47 -3.58 10.65
C ILE A 298 -9.33 -4.83 10.46
N GLU A 299 -8.85 -5.95 10.98
CA GLU A 299 -9.64 -7.17 11.07
C GLU A 299 -10.57 -7.15 12.29
N VAL A 300 -11.86 -7.28 12.05
CA VAL A 300 -12.90 -7.39 13.09
C VAL A 300 -13.79 -8.57 12.76
N HIS A 301 -13.99 -9.47 13.72
CA HIS A 301 -14.84 -10.65 13.54
C HIS A 301 -15.89 -10.71 14.66
N PRO A 302 -17.17 -11.06 14.39
CA PRO A 302 -18.19 -11.18 15.44
C PRO A 302 -17.89 -12.28 16.46
N SER A 303 -17.10 -13.28 16.07
CA SER A 303 -16.68 -14.38 16.95
C SER A 303 -15.26 -14.83 16.57
N PRO A 304 -14.23 -14.03 16.86
CA PRO A 304 -12.84 -14.30 16.44
C PRO A 304 -12.33 -15.70 16.79
N ASP A 305 -12.74 -16.24 17.94
CA ASP A 305 -12.30 -17.57 18.41
C ASP A 305 -12.87 -18.73 17.59
N LYS A 306 -13.87 -18.46 16.74
CA LYS A 306 -14.49 -19.44 15.81
C LYS A 306 -14.19 -19.12 14.34
N ALA A 307 -13.38 -18.09 14.06
CA ALA A 307 -13.12 -17.64 12.70
C ALA A 307 -12.38 -18.71 11.88
N VAL A 308 -12.73 -18.85 10.60
CA VAL A 308 -12.09 -19.84 9.70
C VAL A 308 -10.72 -19.37 9.18
N SER A 309 -10.37 -18.11 9.44
CA SER A 309 -9.04 -17.54 9.22
C SER A 309 -8.74 -16.45 10.23
N ASP A 310 -7.47 -16.36 10.64
CA ASP A 310 -6.89 -15.14 11.23
C ASP A 310 -7.64 -14.62 12.48
N GLY A 311 -8.28 -15.53 13.22
CA GLY A 311 -8.95 -15.22 14.49
C GLY A 311 -8.00 -14.64 15.53
N ALA A 312 -6.72 -15.03 15.51
CA ALA A 312 -5.69 -14.59 16.47
C ALA A 312 -5.36 -13.09 16.42
N GLN A 313 -5.62 -12.41 15.29
CA GLN A 313 -5.43 -10.96 15.15
C GLN A 313 -6.72 -10.17 14.99
N SER A 314 -7.84 -10.85 14.76
CA SER A 314 -9.14 -10.20 14.59
C SER A 314 -9.63 -9.67 15.93
N LEU A 315 -10.00 -8.39 15.98
CA LEU A 315 -10.62 -7.79 17.16
C LEU A 315 -12.05 -8.32 17.35
N PHE A 316 -12.47 -8.38 18.60
CA PHE A 316 -13.90 -8.44 18.90
C PHE A 316 -14.57 -7.09 18.60
N PRO A 317 -15.89 -7.07 18.36
CA PRO A 317 -16.60 -5.84 18.05
C PRO A 317 -16.54 -4.77 19.16
N ASP A 318 -16.59 -5.17 20.43
CA ASP A 318 -16.45 -4.28 21.59
C ASP A 318 -15.04 -3.68 21.69
N GLN A 319 -14.01 -4.48 21.40
CA GLN A 319 -12.63 -4.00 21.31
C GLN A 319 -12.44 -3.00 20.18
N PHE A 320 -13.10 -3.23 19.03
CA PHE A 320 -13.09 -2.30 17.92
C PHE A 320 -13.81 -0.99 18.27
N ALA A 321 -14.99 -1.06 18.90
CA ALA A 321 -15.73 0.12 19.35
C ALA A 321 -14.88 0.97 20.31
N LYS A 322 -14.26 0.32 21.31
CA LYS A 322 -13.33 0.98 22.24
C LYS A 322 -12.15 1.63 21.53
N LEU A 323 -11.54 0.93 20.56
CA LEU A 323 -10.45 1.49 19.76
C LEU A 323 -10.92 2.74 18.99
N MET A 324 -12.11 2.71 18.39
CA MET A 324 -12.65 3.88 17.67
C MET A 324 -12.84 5.08 18.60
N ASP A 325 -13.26 4.87 19.85
CA ASP A 325 -13.36 5.95 20.86
C ASP A 325 -11.98 6.55 21.19
N GLU A 326 -10.96 5.72 21.35
CA GLU A 326 -9.59 6.19 21.57
C GLU A 326 -9.03 6.95 20.35
N LEU A 327 -9.33 6.48 19.13
CA LEU A 327 -8.90 7.14 17.90
C LEU A 327 -9.57 8.52 17.70
N ARG A 328 -10.80 8.72 18.21
CA ARG A 328 -11.47 10.03 18.24
C ARG A 328 -10.78 11.05 19.14
N ILE A 329 -9.99 10.60 20.09
CA ILE A 329 -9.16 11.48 20.93
C ILE A 329 -7.84 11.80 20.21
N ILE A 330 -7.25 10.80 19.54
CA ILE A 330 -5.91 10.91 18.94
C ILE A 330 -5.91 11.65 17.61
N ALA A 331 -6.85 11.38 16.71
CA ALA A 331 -6.85 12.00 15.39
C ALA A 331 -6.87 13.55 15.47
N PRO A 332 -7.72 14.18 16.32
CA PRO A 332 -7.69 15.64 16.47
C PRO A 332 -6.37 16.17 17.06
N ALA A 333 -5.72 15.41 17.95
CA ALA A 333 -4.43 15.79 18.54
C ALA A 333 -3.30 15.88 17.51
N VAL A 334 -3.44 15.23 16.35
CA VAL A 334 -2.52 15.33 15.21
C VAL A 334 -3.12 16.10 14.03
N GLY A 335 -4.17 16.91 14.27
CA GLY A 335 -4.77 17.79 13.27
C GLY A 335 -5.62 17.07 12.22
N ARG A 336 -6.18 15.90 12.55
CA ARG A 336 -7.00 15.09 11.64
C ARG A 336 -8.42 14.87 12.19
N GLY A 337 -9.38 14.69 11.29
CA GLY A 337 -10.73 14.24 11.63
C GLY A 337 -10.82 12.72 11.71
N ILE A 338 -11.87 12.19 12.32
CA ILE A 338 -12.26 10.78 12.21
C ILE A 338 -13.78 10.65 12.40
N ALA A 339 -14.35 9.65 11.75
CA ALA A 339 -15.79 9.42 11.75
C ALA A 339 -16.40 9.25 13.16
N GLN A 340 -17.52 9.95 13.38
CA GLN A 340 -18.34 9.80 14.58
C GLN A 340 -19.17 8.49 14.53
N PRO A 341 -19.58 7.94 15.68
CA PRO A 341 -20.48 6.80 15.72
C PRO A 341 -21.79 7.12 15.00
N VAL A 342 -22.40 6.12 14.37
CA VAL A 342 -23.69 6.28 13.69
C VAL A 342 -24.69 5.35 14.35
N ALA A 343 -25.87 5.87 14.70
CA ALA A 343 -26.98 5.01 15.11
C ALA A 343 -27.37 4.11 13.94
N VAL A 344 -27.17 2.80 14.07
CA VAL A 344 -27.61 1.84 13.07
C VAL A 344 -29.04 1.46 13.43
N SER A 345 -30.01 1.97 12.68
CA SER A 345 -31.38 1.48 12.73
C SER A 345 -31.38 0.04 12.22
N VAL A 346 -31.62 -0.91 13.12
CA VAL A 346 -31.83 -2.34 12.80
C VAL A 346 -33.23 -2.52 12.24
#